data_AF-A0A538KQL3-F1
#
_entry.id   AF-A0A538KQL3-F1
#
_cell.length_a   1.000
_cell.length_b   1.000
_cell.length_c   1.000
_cell.angle_alpha   90.00
_cell.angle_beta   90.00
_cell.angle_gamma   90.00
#
_symmetry.space_group_name_H-M   'P 1'
#
loop_
_entity.id
_entity.type
_entity.pdbx_description
1 polymer ?
#
loop_
_entity_poly.entity_id
_entity_poly.type
_entity_poly.pdbx_seq_one_letter_code
_entity_poly.pdbx_strand_id
1 'polypeptide(L)'
;MLDPRIYRTGLVAVVLAVIVFAFSFRDQQGSLGATLAPDAFNGQNAFRDATNLAQHYPHRQAGSASDDAIAAEITQRLHANDFSVSNQAFQAPTPSGTRTLRNVIGVRSGSSSGSIVVIAHRDATGSPAKLEESGTGVLLDLARVLSGETLNHTIVLASTSGSTGAAGATNTVAGALSTQASLPAGGSSLMGQFAHLAFPFTVSEQGPFNARGIPAVLLSASGERTPAANAPLSLAQIGQFGRTAQEVISALDGGGPVPAPSAYLVMGGNVVPAWAVRLLVLGLILPVLGATIDAFARARRRGHPVGPWAARVLAAGVPLALGVAIVLFAKAVGLLQVAPPAAAAAGAVPLHTSGTALLVAIAGVIAIAFWLLRRTGVLVKASGDPGAAAALLIVMCALALAIWVTNPFAAALLVPALHLWMWVLMPQTRMHPALRGTLFVAGLAPPLLLLAYFMITLGYNPITFAWSGAMMIASGQISPLVALEWCAAAACALWGVAIAAWSARQEHPQEVPVTVRGPVTYAGPGSLGGTKSALRR
;
A
#
# COMPACT_ATOMS: atom_id res chain seq x y z
N MET A 1 -34.57 -1.97 11.84
CA MET A 1 -34.17 -3.36 11.49
C MET A 1 -32.76 -3.64 12.02
N LEU A 2 -31.87 -2.63 12.00
CA LEU A 2 -30.95 -2.36 13.12
C LEU A 2 -31.76 -1.87 14.34
N ASP A 3 -31.15 -1.92 15.52
CA ASP A 3 -31.54 -1.16 16.71
C ASP A 3 -30.41 -0.15 17.01
N PRO A 4 -30.67 1.17 16.94
CA PRO A 4 -29.68 2.19 17.28
C PRO A 4 -29.12 2.06 18.71
N ARG A 5 -29.82 1.39 19.63
CA ARG A 5 -29.35 1.14 21.00
C ARG A 5 -28.12 0.23 21.00
N ILE A 6 -28.13 -0.86 20.22
CA ILE A 6 -27.00 -1.82 20.17
C ILE A 6 -25.76 -1.19 19.54
N TYR A 7 -25.95 -0.39 18.47
CA TYR A 7 -24.85 0.41 17.91
C TYR A 7 -24.29 1.40 18.96
N ARG A 8 -25.15 2.13 19.67
CA ARG A 8 -24.75 3.07 20.73
C ARG A 8 -24.02 2.40 21.90
N THR A 9 -24.47 1.22 22.36
CA THR A 9 -23.74 0.46 23.39
C THR A 9 -22.39 -0.05 22.87
N GLY A 10 -22.30 -0.37 21.58
CA GLY A 10 -21.03 -0.72 20.93
C GLY A 10 -19.99 0.40 20.99
N LEU A 11 -20.41 1.67 21.02
CA LEU A 11 -19.48 2.82 21.13
C LEU A 11 -18.69 2.84 22.44
N VAL A 12 -19.10 2.09 23.48
CA VAL A 12 -18.27 1.91 24.69
C VAL A 12 -16.94 1.24 24.35
N ALA A 13 -16.92 0.31 23.39
CA ALA A 13 -15.67 -0.30 22.89
C ALA A 13 -14.81 0.71 22.11
N VAL A 14 -15.42 1.68 21.41
CA VAL A 14 -14.71 2.78 20.74
C VAL A 14 -14.07 3.70 21.78
N VAL A 15 -14.80 4.10 22.82
CA VAL A 15 -14.27 4.95 23.91
C VAL A 15 -13.10 4.27 24.61
N LEU A 16 -13.24 2.98 24.98
CA LEU A 16 -12.16 2.20 25.57
C LEU A 16 -10.94 2.11 24.65
N ALA A 17 -11.14 1.85 23.35
CA ALA A 17 -10.05 1.74 22.39
C ALA A 17 -9.35 3.08 22.11
N VAL A 18 -10.08 4.20 22.15
CA VAL A 18 -9.51 5.56 22.07
C VAL A 18 -8.69 5.90 23.33
N ILE A 19 -9.15 5.50 24.52
CA ILE A 19 -8.39 5.66 25.77
C ILE A 19 -7.09 4.84 25.71
N VAL A 20 -7.16 3.56 25.34
CA VAL A 20 -5.98 2.69 25.17
C VAL A 20 -5.03 3.22 24.09
N PHE A 21 -5.57 3.79 23.00
CA PHE A 21 -4.78 4.44 21.96
C PHE A 21 -4.05 5.69 22.48
N ALA A 22 -4.72 6.55 23.24
CA ALA A 22 -4.10 7.75 23.82
C ALA A 22 -2.96 7.39 24.81
N PHE A 23 -3.16 6.37 25.64
CA PHE A 23 -2.12 5.85 26.55
C PHE A 23 -1.06 4.96 25.87
N SER A 24 -1.12 4.76 24.55
CA SER A 24 -0.11 3.99 23.80
C SER A 24 1.07 4.81 23.28
N PHE A 25 0.97 6.14 23.37
CA PHE A 25 1.98 7.09 22.90
C PHE A 25 3.29 6.88 23.67
N ARG A 26 4.41 6.94 22.95
CA ARG A 26 5.77 6.85 23.50
C ARG A 26 6.61 7.97 22.93
N ASP A 27 7.52 8.52 23.72
CA ASP A 27 8.51 9.48 23.20
C ASP A 27 9.31 8.87 22.06
N GLN A 28 9.55 9.65 21.00
CA GLN A 28 10.48 9.25 19.94
C GLN A 28 11.91 9.21 20.50
N GLN A 29 12.69 8.19 20.13
CA GLN A 29 14.10 8.11 20.53
C GLN A 29 14.86 9.37 20.07
N GLY A 30 15.65 9.94 20.97
CA GLY A 30 16.46 11.13 20.71
C GLY A 30 17.51 10.88 19.63
N SER A 31 18.04 11.97 19.06
CA SER A 31 19.10 11.91 18.06
C SER A 31 20.35 11.21 18.58
N LEU A 32 20.86 10.23 17.84
CA LEU A 32 22.21 9.71 18.02
C LEU A 32 23.22 10.84 17.80
N GLY A 33 24.23 10.94 18.66
CA GLY A 33 25.31 11.91 18.50
C GLY A 33 26.33 11.43 17.47
N ALA A 34 26.70 12.27 16.51
CA ALA A 34 27.84 12.01 15.64
C ALA A 34 29.16 12.24 16.40
N THR A 35 30.15 11.40 16.13
CA THR A 35 31.50 11.45 16.74
C THR A 35 32.56 12.02 15.78
N LEU A 36 32.31 12.01 14.47
CA LEU A 36 33.17 12.55 13.43
C LEU A 36 32.82 14.02 13.12
N ALA A 37 33.81 14.78 12.65
CA ALA A 37 33.60 16.13 12.15
C ALA A 37 32.83 16.10 10.80
N PRO A 38 31.76 16.90 10.61
CA PRO A 38 30.95 16.89 9.37
C PRO A 38 31.66 17.29 8.07
N ASP A 39 32.88 17.84 8.14
CA ASP A 39 33.54 18.50 7.01
C ASP A 39 34.50 17.60 6.18
N ALA A 40 34.57 16.29 6.47
CA ALA A 40 35.44 15.37 5.73
C ALA A 40 34.90 15.03 4.32
N PHE A 41 33.58 15.01 4.14
CA PHE A 41 32.93 14.75 2.85
C PHE A 41 33.01 15.94 1.89
N ASN A 42 33.47 15.69 0.66
CA ASN A 42 33.72 16.71 -0.35
C ASN A 42 32.67 16.63 -1.48
N GLY A 43 31.66 17.49 -1.40
CA GLY A 43 30.60 17.59 -2.41
C GLY A 43 31.09 17.92 -3.82
N GLN A 44 32.26 18.56 -3.99
CA GLN A 44 32.83 18.85 -5.30
C GLN A 44 33.38 17.58 -5.99
N ASN A 45 33.96 16.65 -5.22
CA ASN A 45 34.36 15.33 -5.73
C ASN A 45 33.12 14.54 -6.19
N ALA A 46 32.15 14.38 -5.29
CA ALA A 46 30.92 13.63 -5.58
C ALA A 46 30.14 14.21 -6.79
N PHE A 47 30.05 15.54 -6.88
CA PHE A 47 29.43 16.22 -8.03
C PHE A 47 30.19 15.97 -9.33
N ARG A 48 31.53 16.07 -9.31
CA ARG A 48 32.39 15.79 -10.47
C ARG A 48 32.25 14.33 -10.92
N ASP A 49 32.30 13.37 -9.99
CA ASP A 49 32.24 11.95 -10.34
C ASP A 49 30.86 11.55 -10.89
N ALA A 50 29.76 11.95 -10.25
CA ALA A 50 28.42 11.75 -10.79
C ALA A 50 28.24 12.40 -12.18
N THR A 51 28.80 13.61 -12.37
CA THR A 51 28.75 14.33 -13.65
C THR A 51 29.58 13.64 -14.73
N ASN A 52 30.77 13.14 -14.39
CA ASN A 52 31.67 12.46 -15.32
C ASN A 52 31.12 11.10 -15.74
N LEU A 53 30.65 10.28 -14.80
CA LEU A 53 30.07 8.96 -15.07
C LEU A 53 28.85 9.10 -15.99
N ALA A 54 27.91 9.98 -15.67
CA ALA A 54 26.72 10.21 -16.50
C ALA A 54 27.01 10.93 -17.84
N GLN A 55 28.23 11.42 -18.08
CA GLN A 55 28.67 11.93 -19.39
C GLN A 55 29.34 10.84 -20.24
N HIS A 56 30.20 10.01 -19.65
CA HIS A 56 30.88 8.91 -20.35
C HIS A 56 29.93 7.72 -20.61
N TYR A 57 28.95 7.52 -19.73
CA TYR A 57 28.02 6.39 -19.73
C TYR A 57 26.54 6.85 -19.76
N PRO A 58 26.09 7.56 -20.83
CA PRO A 58 24.73 8.11 -20.91
C PRO A 58 23.63 7.03 -21.05
N HIS A 59 23.97 5.78 -21.40
CA HIS A 59 23.04 4.67 -21.67
C HIS A 59 23.29 3.45 -20.75
N ARG A 60 23.17 3.67 -19.44
CA ARG A 60 23.44 2.69 -18.37
C ARG A 60 22.19 1.94 -17.88
N GLN A 61 21.47 1.31 -18.81
CA GLN A 61 20.39 0.38 -18.47
C GLN A 61 20.94 -0.85 -17.74
N ALA A 62 20.19 -1.42 -16.80
CA ALA A 62 20.61 -2.58 -16.01
C ALA A 62 21.05 -3.78 -16.89
N GLY A 63 22.32 -4.20 -16.75
CA GLY A 63 22.94 -5.25 -17.56
C GLY A 63 23.40 -4.79 -18.95
N SER A 64 23.60 -3.49 -19.18
CA SER A 64 24.26 -2.96 -20.38
C SER A 64 25.78 -2.94 -20.24
N ALA A 65 26.50 -2.87 -21.36
CA ALA A 65 27.97 -2.72 -21.35
C ALA A 65 28.44 -1.45 -20.64
N SER A 66 27.61 -0.40 -20.58
CA SER A 66 27.92 0.82 -19.82
C SER A 66 27.73 0.62 -18.31
N ASP A 67 26.68 -0.10 -17.89
CA ASP A 67 26.46 -0.47 -16.49
C ASP A 67 27.61 -1.37 -15.96
N ASP A 68 28.03 -2.35 -16.76
CA ASP A 68 29.17 -3.22 -16.45
C ASP A 68 30.53 -2.48 -16.45
N ALA A 69 30.69 -1.43 -17.27
CA ALA A 69 31.88 -0.59 -17.28
C ALA A 69 31.97 0.29 -16.02
N ILE A 70 30.87 0.92 -15.61
CA ILE A 70 30.81 1.65 -14.33
C ILE A 70 31.08 0.69 -13.16
N ALA A 71 30.57 -0.55 -13.20
CA ALA A 71 30.86 -1.56 -12.17
C ALA A 71 32.36 -1.86 -12.05
N ALA A 72 33.09 -1.93 -13.18
CA ALA A 72 34.53 -2.11 -13.19
C ALA A 72 35.28 -0.87 -12.64
N GLU A 73 34.85 0.34 -12.99
CA GLU A 73 35.45 1.58 -12.48
C GLU A 73 35.23 1.72 -10.95
N ILE A 74 34.02 1.45 -10.46
CA ILE A 74 33.71 1.43 -9.02
C ILE A 74 34.54 0.35 -8.30
N THR A 75 34.72 -0.83 -8.90
CA THR A 75 35.57 -1.90 -8.33
C THR A 75 37.00 -1.39 -8.12
N GLN A 76 37.59 -0.72 -9.11
CA GLN A 76 38.93 -0.15 -9.02
C GLN A 76 39.00 0.98 -7.98
N ARG A 77 38.03 1.91 -7.99
CA ARG A 77 37.97 3.03 -7.04
C ARG A 77 37.82 2.56 -5.60
N LEU A 78 37.02 1.52 -5.32
CA LEU A 78 36.86 0.98 -3.96
C LEU A 78 38.12 0.25 -3.48
N HIS A 79 38.79 -0.53 -4.34
CA HIS A 79 40.09 -1.13 -4.00
C HIS A 79 41.17 -0.08 -3.71
N ALA A 80 41.15 1.06 -4.42
CA ALA A 80 42.07 2.18 -4.18
C ALA A 80 41.78 2.99 -2.90
N ASN A 81 40.74 2.62 -2.13
CA ASN A 81 40.38 3.18 -0.83
C ASN A 81 40.24 2.08 0.24
N ASP A 82 41.10 1.05 0.15
CA ASP A 82 41.26 -0.03 1.14
C ASP A 82 40.01 -0.89 1.42
N PHE A 83 39.00 -0.90 0.53
CA PHE A 83 37.87 -1.84 0.63
C PHE A 83 38.22 -3.22 0.06
N SER A 84 37.80 -4.26 0.79
CA SER A 84 37.72 -5.63 0.27
C SER A 84 36.50 -5.72 -0.66
N VAL A 85 36.72 -5.55 -1.97
CA VAL A 85 35.65 -5.56 -2.96
C VAL A 85 35.32 -6.97 -3.45
N SER A 86 34.03 -7.27 -3.55
CA SER A 86 33.50 -8.46 -4.22
C SER A 86 32.47 -8.06 -5.29
N ASN A 87 32.44 -8.81 -6.40
CA ASN A 87 31.50 -8.60 -7.50
C ASN A 87 30.46 -9.73 -7.53
N GLN A 88 29.21 -9.40 -7.20
CA GLN A 88 28.10 -10.37 -7.19
C GLN A 88 27.37 -10.34 -8.52
N ALA A 89 27.57 -11.35 -9.35
CA ALA A 89 26.83 -11.54 -10.60
C ALA A 89 25.58 -12.41 -10.37
N PHE A 90 24.42 -11.98 -10.87
CA PHE A 90 23.14 -12.68 -10.74
C PHE A 90 22.25 -12.41 -11.97
N GLN A 91 21.26 -13.26 -12.25
CA GLN A 91 20.27 -12.98 -13.30
C GLN A 91 18.99 -12.42 -12.69
N ALA A 92 18.42 -11.38 -13.32
CA ALA A 92 17.14 -10.80 -12.92
C ALA A 92 16.33 -10.29 -14.13
N PRO A 93 14.98 -10.26 -14.04
CA PRO A 93 14.15 -9.57 -15.03
C PRO A 93 14.39 -8.05 -14.97
N THR A 94 14.70 -7.43 -16.11
CA THR A 94 14.79 -5.97 -16.26
C THR A 94 13.80 -5.48 -17.33
N PRO A 95 13.53 -4.17 -17.43
CA PRO A 95 12.72 -3.58 -18.50
C PRO A 95 13.14 -4.00 -19.92
N SER A 96 14.41 -4.36 -20.10
CA SER A 96 15.02 -4.82 -21.35
C SER A 96 15.11 -6.35 -21.46
N GLY A 97 14.27 -7.09 -20.73
CA GLY A 97 14.28 -8.56 -20.62
C GLY A 97 15.14 -9.07 -19.44
N THR A 98 15.25 -10.39 -19.28
CA THR A 98 16.17 -10.98 -18.29
C THR A 98 17.62 -10.67 -18.67
N ARG A 99 18.40 -10.15 -17.71
CA ARG A 99 19.82 -9.82 -17.90
C ARG A 99 20.65 -10.38 -16.74
N THR A 100 21.92 -10.65 -17.02
CA THR A 100 22.93 -10.76 -15.96
C THR A 100 23.23 -9.36 -15.45
N LEU A 101 23.06 -9.16 -14.15
CA LEU A 101 23.36 -7.93 -13.42
C LEU A 101 24.56 -8.14 -12.51
N ARG A 102 25.19 -7.04 -12.08
CA ARG A 102 26.34 -7.05 -11.18
C ARG A 102 26.14 -6.04 -10.05
N ASN A 103 26.28 -6.49 -8.80
CA ASN A 103 26.51 -5.57 -7.68
C ASN A 103 28.00 -5.53 -7.36
N VAL A 104 28.53 -4.33 -7.08
CA VAL A 104 29.88 -4.13 -6.54
C VAL A 104 29.75 -3.89 -5.05
N ILE A 105 30.30 -4.78 -4.23
CA ILE A 105 30.19 -4.74 -2.77
C ILE A 105 31.58 -4.54 -2.18
N GLY A 106 31.91 -3.30 -1.77
CA GLY A 106 33.10 -3.00 -0.97
C GLY A 106 32.81 -3.21 0.51
N VAL A 107 33.66 -3.97 1.21
CA VAL A 107 33.58 -4.18 2.67
C VAL A 107 34.83 -3.62 3.35
N ARG A 108 34.66 -2.83 4.41
CA ARG A 108 35.74 -2.37 5.29
C ARG A 108 35.39 -2.73 6.74
N SER A 109 36.15 -3.66 7.31
CA SER A 109 35.84 -4.30 8.60
C SER A 109 35.91 -3.33 9.76
N GLY A 110 34.94 -3.43 10.67
CA GLY A 110 34.98 -2.79 11.99
C GLY A 110 35.55 -3.72 13.08
N SER A 111 35.66 -3.20 14.29
CA SER A 111 36.09 -3.93 15.49
C SER A 111 34.97 -4.66 16.25
N SER A 112 33.70 -4.39 15.92
CA SER A 112 32.50 -4.86 16.62
C SER A 112 31.60 -5.75 15.76
N SER A 113 30.62 -6.40 16.41
CA SER A 113 29.61 -7.22 15.75
C SER A 113 28.45 -6.39 15.19
N GLY A 114 28.51 -6.05 13.91
CA GLY A 114 27.42 -5.41 13.18
C GLY A 114 27.91 -4.73 11.90
N SER A 115 26.98 -4.42 10.99
CA SER A 115 27.31 -3.82 9.70
C SER A 115 26.39 -2.66 9.34
N ILE A 116 26.97 -1.56 8.86
CA ILE A 116 26.26 -0.41 8.31
C ILE A 116 26.35 -0.51 6.79
N VAL A 117 25.20 -0.58 6.10
CA VAL A 117 25.14 -0.79 4.65
C VAL A 117 24.67 0.48 3.96
N VAL A 118 25.50 1.02 3.06
CA VAL A 118 25.19 2.17 2.20
C VAL A 118 25.01 1.66 0.77
N ILE A 119 23.92 2.08 0.11
CA ILE A 119 23.52 1.53 -1.20
C ILE A 119 23.23 2.67 -2.15
N ALA A 120 23.71 2.53 -3.39
CA ALA A 120 23.32 3.37 -4.51
C ALA A 120 23.24 2.54 -5.80
N HIS A 121 22.09 2.56 -6.47
CA HIS A 121 22.02 2.11 -7.86
C HIS A 121 22.83 3.03 -8.77
N ARG A 122 23.52 2.43 -9.74
CA ARG A 122 24.21 3.14 -10.84
C ARG A 122 23.50 3.01 -12.19
N ASP A 123 22.56 2.07 -12.29
CA ASP A 123 21.75 1.91 -13.50
C ASP A 123 20.61 2.93 -13.53
N ALA A 124 20.21 3.32 -14.73
CA ALA A 124 19.12 4.26 -14.97
C ALA A 124 18.26 3.79 -16.15
N THR A 125 16.94 4.04 -16.08
CA THR A 125 16.02 3.76 -17.20
C THR A 125 16.03 4.88 -18.25
N GLY A 126 16.34 6.12 -17.82
CA GLY A 126 16.45 7.29 -18.67
C GLY A 126 17.87 7.56 -19.19
N SER A 127 17.99 8.60 -20.02
CA SER A 127 19.27 9.11 -20.50
C SER A 127 19.20 10.65 -20.65
N PRO A 128 20.23 11.42 -20.27
CA PRO A 128 21.48 11.00 -19.62
C PRO A 128 21.35 10.73 -18.11
N ALA A 129 20.20 11.00 -17.49
CA ALA A 129 19.89 10.64 -16.10
C ALA A 129 20.91 11.14 -15.06
N LYS A 130 21.45 12.36 -15.23
CA LYS A 130 22.60 12.86 -14.42
C LYS A 130 22.32 12.95 -12.91
N LEU A 131 21.07 13.24 -12.52
CA LEU A 131 20.69 13.34 -11.10
C LEU A 131 20.63 11.96 -10.41
N GLU A 132 20.29 10.89 -11.14
CA GLU A 132 20.28 9.53 -10.59
C GLU A 132 21.70 9.07 -10.18
N GLU A 133 22.74 9.54 -10.88
CA GLU A 133 24.14 9.22 -10.54
C GLU A 133 24.70 9.91 -9.29
N SER A 134 23.90 10.77 -8.64
CA SER A 134 24.29 11.42 -7.39
C SER A 134 24.57 10.43 -6.27
N GLY A 135 23.84 9.31 -6.22
CA GLY A 135 24.07 8.22 -5.26
C GLY A 135 25.47 7.61 -5.43
N THR A 136 25.85 7.25 -6.66
CA THR A 136 27.19 6.74 -6.99
C THR A 136 28.28 7.74 -6.62
N GLY A 137 28.09 9.03 -6.96
CA GLY A 137 29.05 10.08 -6.62
C GLY A 137 29.26 10.26 -5.11
N VAL A 138 28.19 10.20 -4.32
CA VAL A 138 28.27 10.24 -2.84
C VAL A 138 28.95 8.98 -2.30
N LEU A 139 28.59 7.79 -2.79
CA LEU A 139 29.19 6.52 -2.36
C LEU A 139 30.72 6.49 -2.59
N LEU A 140 31.19 7.05 -3.72
CA LEU A 140 32.62 7.12 -4.04
C LEU A 140 33.41 8.09 -3.15
N ASP A 141 32.87 9.27 -2.82
CA ASP A 141 33.57 10.18 -1.90
C ASP A 141 33.45 9.73 -0.43
N LEU A 142 32.35 9.05 -0.05
CA LEU A 142 32.26 8.35 1.24
C LEU A 142 33.33 7.25 1.37
N ALA A 143 33.60 6.47 0.31
CA ALA A 143 34.69 5.49 0.34
C ALA A 143 36.05 6.15 0.65
N ARG A 144 36.33 7.29 0.02
CA ARG A 144 37.53 8.10 0.29
C ARG A 144 37.59 8.62 1.73
N VAL A 145 36.49 9.13 2.27
CA VAL A 145 36.43 9.57 3.68
C VAL A 145 36.73 8.40 4.61
N LEU A 146 36.04 7.28 4.41
CA LEU A 146 36.13 6.11 5.28
C LEU A 146 37.48 5.39 5.20
N SER A 147 38.23 5.51 4.09
CA SER A 147 39.53 4.83 3.88
C SER A 147 40.54 5.06 5.02
N GLY A 148 40.52 6.24 5.65
CA GLY A 148 41.45 6.61 6.74
C GLY A 148 40.94 6.36 8.17
N GLU A 149 39.65 6.08 8.35
CA GLU A 149 39.01 6.09 9.68
C GLU A 149 39.15 4.77 10.45
N THR A 150 39.16 4.82 11.78
CA THR A 150 39.01 3.64 12.63
C THR A 150 37.54 3.37 12.91
N LEU A 151 37.01 2.25 12.43
CA LEU A 151 35.58 1.92 12.49
C LEU A 151 35.23 0.99 13.66
N ASN A 152 34.10 1.23 14.30
CA ASN A 152 33.51 0.27 15.23
C ASN A 152 32.77 -0.83 14.45
N HIS A 153 31.88 -0.48 13.54
CA HIS A 153 31.04 -1.40 12.78
C HIS A 153 31.60 -1.64 11.37
N THR A 154 31.27 -2.77 10.76
CA THR A 154 31.71 -3.07 9.40
C THR A 154 30.93 -2.22 8.40
N ILE A 155 31.61 -1.37 7.64
CA ILE A 155 30.94 -0.58 6.58
C ILE A 155 30.90 -1.39 5.28
N VAL A 156 29.71 -1.48 4.70
CA VAL A 156 29.47 -2.12 3.40
C VAL A 156 28.96 -1.06 2.42
N LEU A 157 29.74 -0.77 1.38
CA LEU A 157 29.37 0.12 0.29
C LEU A 157 28.95 -0.71 -0.92
N ALA A 158 27.66 -0.67 -1.28
CA ALA A 158 27.08 -1.47 -2.35
C ALA A 158 26.62 -0.60 -3.52
N SER A 159 27.31 -0.70 -4.66
CA SER A 159 26.78 -0.21 -5.93
C SER A 159 25.90 -1.29 -6.58
N THR A 160 24.61 -1.02 -6.68
CA THR A 160 23.61 -1.96 -7.21
C THR A 160 23.32 -1.74 -8.70
N SER A 161 22.86 -2.79 -9.36
CA SER A 161 22.22 -2.71 -10.68
C SER A 161 20.87 -3.42 -10.67
N GLY A 162 19.93 -2.93 -11.48
CA GLY A 162 18.53 -3.33 -11.43
C GLY A 162 17.71 -2.49 -10.46
N SER A 163 17.94 -1.18 -10.43
CA SER A 163 17.13 -0.15 -9.74
C SER A 163 15.62 -0.39 -9.90
N THR A 164 15.20 -0.75 -11.12
CA THR A 164 13.80 -1.00 -11.47
C THR A 164 13.28 -2.25 -10.77
N GLY A 165 12.55 -2.05 -9.67
CA GLY A 165 12.12 -3.15 -8.82
C GLY A 165 13.19 -3.64 -7.85
N ALA A 166 14.22 -2.83 -7.59
CA ALA A 166 15.22 -3.05 -6.54
C ALA A 166 15.86 -4.47 -6.57
N ALA A 167 16.18 -4.97 -7.77
CA ALA A 167 16.73 -6.31 -7.96
C ALA A 167 18.13 -6.44 -7.35
N GLY A 168 19.01 -5.46 -7.62
CA GLY A 168 20.33 -5.35 -7.00
C GLY A 168 20.25 -5.30 -5.49
N ALA A 169 19.46 -4.39 -4.93
CA ALA A 169 19.18 -4.35 -3.49
C ALA A 169 18.71 -5.71 -2.95
N THR A 170 17.70 -6.35 -3.57
CA THR A 170 17.17 -7.66 -3.14
C THR A 170 18.23 -8.77 -3.11
N ASN A 171 19.19 -8.73 -4.05
CA ASN A 171 20.35 -9.63 -4.07
C ASN A 171 21.35 -9.30 -2.95
N THR A 172 21.66 -8.02 -2.71
CA THR A 172 22.51 -7.58 -1.59
C THR A 172 21.93 -8.01 -0.24
N VAL A 173 20.62 -7.90 -0.02
CA VAL A 173 19.94 -8.43 1.20
C VAL A 173 20.17 -9.94 1.36
N ALA A 174 20.29 -10.70 0.26
CA ALA A 174 20.54 -12.14 0.32
C ALA A 174 22.00 -12.50 0.66
N GLY A 175 22.97 -11.66 0.28
CA GLY A 175 24.38 -11.84 0.64
C GLY A 175 24.76 -11.31 2.04
N ALA A 176 24.04 -10.32 2.57
CA ALA A 176 24.45 -9.56 3.76
C ALA A 176 23.82 -10.00 5.09
N LEU A 177 23.49 -11.29 5.27
CA LEU A 177 22.66 -11.76 6.39
C LEU A 177 23.39 -11.87 7.76
N SER A 178 23.49 -10.73 8.47
CA SER A 178 23.50 -10.66 9.94
C SER A 178 22.96 -9.29 10.46
N THR A 179 22.50 -9.24 11.71
CA THR A 179 21.62 -8.23 12.38
C THR A 179 22.36 -7.00 12.99
N GLN A 180 21.81 -5.79 13.27
CA GLN A 180 20.53 -5.05 13.03
C GLN A 180 20.68 -3.58 13.60
N ALA A 181 19.83 -2.53 13.42
CA ALA A 181 18.53 -2.33 12.76
C ALA A 181 18.25 -0.85 12.27
N SER A 182 17.24 -0.10 12.79
CA SER A 182 16.55 1.02 12.11
C SER A 182 16.80 2.47 12.57
N LEU A 183 17.17 3.34 11.62
CA LEU A 183 17.05 4.80 11.75
C LEU A 183 15.61 5.31 11.52
N PRO A 184 15.24 6.50 12.03
CA PRO A 184 13.98 7.16 11.71
C PRO A 184 13.91 7.61 10.23
N ALA A 185 12.80 7.30 9.55
CA ALA A 185 12.55 7.79 8.20
C ALA A 185 12.23 9.30 8.18
N GLY A 186 13.03 10.09 7.46
CA GLY A 186 12.86 11.53 7.39
C GLY A 186 11.56 11.97 6.67
N GLY A 187 10.90 13.00 7.23
CA GLY A 187 9.99 13.88 6.49
C GLY A 187 8.64 13.32 6.00
N SER A 188 8.34 12.02 6.15
CA SER A 188 7.05 11.47 5.70
C SER A 188 5.89 11.99 6.56
N SER A 189 4.86 12.57 5.92
CA SER A 189 3.67 13.04 6.63
C SER A 189 2.86 11.89 7.20
N LEU A 190 2.05 12.13 8.24
CA LEU A 190 1.19 11.11 8.87
C LEU A 190 0.32 10.35 7.86
N MET A 191 -0.16 11.03 6.81
CA MET A 191 -0.92 10.41 5.72
C MET A 191 -0.05 9.46 4.87
N GLY A 192 1.20 9.82 4.58
CA GLY A 192 2.14 8.96 3.86
C GLY A 192 2.55 7.72 4.68
N GLN A 193 2.84 7.91 5.98
CA GLN A 193 3.11 6.80 6.90
C GLN A 193 1.92 5.83 6.97
N PHE A 194 0.70 6.37 7.13
CA PHE A 194 -0.51 5.57 7.10
C PHE A 194 -0.72 4.87 5.75
N ALA A 195 -0.44 5.53 4.62
CA ALA A 195 -0.57 4.95 3.29
C ALA A 195 0.34 3.74 3.08
N HIS A 196 1.65 3.85 3.38
CA HIS A 196 2.59 2.73 3.28
C HIS A 196 2.29 1.60 4.28
N LEU A 197 1.64 1.88 5.41
CA LEU A 197 1.21 0.85 6.36
C LEU A 197 -0.12 0.18 5.95
N ALA A 198 -1.06 0.94 5.38
CA ALA A 198 -2.33 0.42 4.86
C ALA A 198 -2.17 -0.38 3.56
N PHE A 199 -1.13 -0.08 2.79
CA PHE A 199 -0.73 -0.87 1.63
C PHE A 199 0.81 -0.83 1.52
N PRO A 200 1.53 -1.92 1.88
CA PRO A 200 2.99 -1.96 1.94
C PRO A 200 3.62 -2.01 0.54
N PHE A 201 3.50 -0.88 -0.14
CA PHE A 201 3.99 -0.60 -1.47
C PHE A 201 5.08 0.47 -1.37
N THR A 202 6.25 0.14 -1.86
CA THR A 202 7.39 1.05 -1.99
C THR A 202 8.16 0.68 -3.24
N VAL A 203 8.52 1.67 -4.05
CA VAL A 203 9.26 1.46 -5.31
C VAL A 203 10.77 1.65 -5.13
N SER A 204 11.22 1.78 -3.88
CA SER A 204 12.59 2.19 -3.52
C SER A 204 13.43 1.06 -2.94
N GLU A 205 14.76 1.17 -3.05
CA GLU A 205 15.71 0.11 -2.66
C GLU A 205 15.68 -0.25 -1.16
N GLN A 206 15.10 0.59 -0.29
CA GLN A 206 14.85 0.26 1.13
C GLN A 206 13.77 -0.83 1.34
N GLY A 207 12.88 -1.06 0.37
CA GLY A 207 11.77 -2.00 0.48
C GLY A 207 12.19 -3.45 0.74
N PRO A 208 13.07 -4.05 -0.08
CA PRO A 208 13.59 -5.41 0.11
C PRO A 208 14.30 -5.65 1.45
N PHE A 209 14.94 -4.61 2.01
CA PHE A 209 15.56 -4.65 3.33
C PHE A 209 14.46 -4.73 4.40
N ASN A 210 13.59 -3.71 4.44
CA ASN A 210 12.54 -3.58 5.46
C ASN A 210 11.61 -4.82 5.48
N ALA A 211 11.34 -5.42 4.32
CA ALA A 211 10.57 -6.65 4.18
C ALA A 211 11.21 -7.92 4.81
N ARG A 212 12.53 -7.93 5.04
CA ARG A 212 13.24 -9.00 5.76
C ARG A 212 13.61 -8.63 7.21
N GLY A 213 13.10 -7.51 7.72
CA GLY A 213 13.43 -7.03 9.06
C GLY A 213 14.85 -6.45 9.19
N ILE A 214 15.56 -6.23 8.08
CA ILE A 214 16.77 -5.41 8.05
C ILE A 214 16.33 -3.99 7.67
N PRO A 215 16.55 -2.97 8.50
CA PRO A 215 16.04 -1.65 8.15
C PRO A 215 16.89 -0.91 7.13
N ALA A 216 16.20 -0.08 6.35
CA ALA A 216 16.82 0.90 5.48
C ALA A 216 15.95 2.16 5.43
N VAL A 217 16.61 3.32 5.29
CA VAL A 217 16.00 4.63 5.10
C VAL A 217 16.53 5.22 3.80
N LEU A 218 15.63 5.60 2.90
CA LEU A 218 15.97 6.28 1.65
C LEU A 218 16.36 7.75 1.90
N LEU A 219 17.61 8.11 1.58
CA LEU A 219 18.06 9.49 1.48
C LEU A 219 17.79 10.01 0.06
N SER A 220 16.68 10.72 -0.16
CA SER A 220 16.28 11.24 -1.48
C SER A 220 15.59 12.60 -1.38
N ALA A 221 15.93 13.52 -2.30
CA ALA A 221 15.27 14.80 -2.45
C ALA A 221 13.89 14.71 -3.14
N SER A 222 13.63 13.65 -3.91
CA SER A 222 12.35 13.40 -4.59
C SER A 222 11.50 12.32 -3.90
N GLY A 223 11.92 11.85 -2.72
CA GLY A 223 11.35 10.67 -2.07
C GLY A 223 11.52 9.43 -2.95
N GLU A 224 10.50 8.57 -3.00
CA GLU A 224 10.51 7.36 -3.84
C GLU A 224 10.27 7.64 -5.34
N ARG A 225 10.04 8.89 -5.75
CA ARG A 225 9.79 9.23 -7.15
C ARG A 225 11.11 9.35 -7.91
N THR A 226 11.31 8.51 -8.92
CA THR A 226 12.43 8.63 -9.86
C THR A 226 12.44 10.03 -10.51
N PRO A 227 13.60 10.72 -10.55
CA PRO A 227 13.73 11.99 -11.26
C PRO A 227 13.45 11.89 -12.77
N ALA A 228 13.27 13.04 -13.42
CA ALA A 228 13.29 13.08 -14.89
C ALA A 228 14.74 12.92 -15.40
N ALA A 229 14.91 12.26 -16.55
CA ALA A 229 16.24 11.97 -17.11
C ALA A 229 17.08 13.21 -17.46
N ASN A 230 16.45 14.38 -17.59
CA ASN A 230 17.06 15.69 -17.80
C ASN A 230 17.06 16.58 -16.54
N ALA A 231 16.73 16.05 -15.37
CA ALA A 231 16.74 16.82 -14.12
C ALA A 231 18.16 17.31 -13.78
N PRO A 232 18.31 18.57 -13.33
CA PRO A 232 19.63 19.13 -13.02
C PRO A 232 20.21 18.51 -11.76
N LEU A 233 21.51 18.19 -11.79
CA LEU A 233 22.29 17.88 -10.60
C LEU A 233 22.73 19.19 -9.93
N SER A 234 22.59 19.30 -8.60
CA SER A 234 23.00 20.47 -7.83
C SER A 234 24.15 20.15 -6.89
N LEU A 235 25.25 20.89 -7.02
CA LEU A 235 26.44 20.81 -6.16
C LEU A 235 26.10 21.03 -4.67
N ALA A 236 25.23 22.01 -4.38
CA ALA A 236 24.81 22.30 -3.01
C ALA A 236 24.03 21.13 -2.39
N GLN A 237 23.13 20.50 -3.17
CA GLN A 237 22.32 19.38 -2.69
C GLN A 237 23.17 18.12 -2.50
N ILE A 238 24.01 17.72 -3.47
CA ILE A 238 24.87 16.53 -3.30
C ILE A 238 25.88 16.71 -2.17
N GLY A 239 26.38 17.94 -1.96
CA GLY A 239 27.21 18.28 -0.80
C GLY A 239 26.46 18.18 0.54
N GLN A 240 25.20 18.59 0.59
CA GLN A 240 24.36 18.46 1.79
C GLN A 240 24.02 16.98 2.08
N PHE A 241 23.48 16.25 1.10
CA PHE A 241 23.10 14.85 1.25
C PHE A 241 24.29 13.95 1.61
N GLY A 242 25.47 14.20 1.04
CA GLY A 242 26.67 13.44 1.37
C GLY A 242 27.23 13.71 2.76
N ARG A 243 27.20 14.96 3.25
CA ARG A 243 27.52 15.25 4.67
C ARG A 243 26.50 14.60 5.60
N THR A 244 25.21 14.70 5.33
CA THR A 244 24.18 14.02 6.14
C THR A 244 24.35 12.50 6.10
N ALA A 245 24.79 11.90 4.99
CA ALA A 245 25.15 10.49 4.96
C ALA A 245 26.38 10.18 5.85
N GLN A 246 27.43 11.02 5.82
CA GLN A 246 28.60 10.88 6.70
C GLN A 246 28.23 11.02 8.19
N GLU A 247 27.44 12.03 8.55
CA GLU A 247 26.91 12.28 9.90
C GLU A 247 26.11 11.06 10.41
N VAL A 248 25.23 10.52 9.57
CA VAL A 248 24.42 9.33 9.88
C VAL A 248 25.28 8.07 10.04
N ILE A 249 26.28 7.86 9.18
CA ILE A 249 27.23 6.74 9.32
C ILE A 249 28.03 6.88 10.62
N SER A 250 28.51 8.08 10.95
CA SER A 250 29.22 8.35 12.21
C SER A 250 28.36 8.08 13.45
N ALA A 251 27.11 8.55 13.44
CA ALA A 251 26.19 8.41 14.57
C ALA A 251 25.70 6.96 14.76
N LEU A 252 25.66 6.15 13.69
CA LEU A 252 25.51 4.70 13.79
C LEU A 252 26.80 4.01 14.25
N ASP A 253 27.96 4.44 13.78
CA ASP A 253 29.23 3.80 14.10
C ASP A 253 29.62 3.97 15.58
N GLY A 254 29.41 5.16 16.14
CA GLY A 254 29.48 5.42 17.58
C GLY A 254 28.24 4.97 18.38
N GLY A 255 27.25 4.37 17.72
CA GLY A 255 25.95 4.02 18.29
C GLY A 255 25.88 2.62 18.92
N GLY A 256 24.80 2.40 19.69
CA GLY A 256 24.42 1.05 20.14
C GLY A 256 23.59 0.29 19.11
N PRO A 257 23.44 -1.04 19.25
CA PRO A 257 22.65 -1.86 18.34
C PRO A 257 21.19 -1.41 18.29
N VAL A 258 20.66 -1.26 17.09
CA VAL A 258 19.37 -0.60 16.87
C VAL A 258 18.22 -1.63 16.90
N PRO A 259 16.98 -1.29 17.34
CA PRO A 259 15.90 -2.27 17.46
C PRO A 259 15.23 -2.65 16.12
N ALA A 260 14.85 -3.92 15.97
CA ALA A 260 14.19 -4.45 14.77
C ALA A 260 12.97 -3.62 14.31
N PRO A 261 12.72 -3.48 13.00
CA PRO A 261 11.71 -2.57 12.47
C PRO A 261 10.32 -3.03 12.89
N SER A 262 9.52 -2.10 13.40
CA SER A 262 8.13 -2.34 13.80
C SER A 262 7.22 -1.34 13.12
N ALA A 263 5.95 -1.71 12.90
CA ALA A 263 4.97 -0.80 12.35
C ALA A 263 4.53 0.22 13.43
N TYR A 264 4.71 1.51 13.14
CA TYR A 264 4.29 2.62 13.99
C TYR A 264 3.91 3.86 13.16
N LEU A 265 3.17 4.79 13.77
CA LEU A 265 2.92 6.12 13.25
C LEU A 265 3.61 7.16 14.14
N VAL A 266 4.21 8.19 13.54
CA VAL A 266 4.74 9.36 14.26
C VAL A 266 3.68 10.46 14.27
N MET A 267 3.27 10.90 15.47
CA MET A 267 2.23 11.90 15.67
C MET A 267 2.67 12.87 16.78
N GLY A 268 2.92 14.13 16.44
CA GLY A 268 3.29 15.17 17.43
C GLY A 268 4.53 14.82 18.26
N GLY A 269 5.61 14.35 17.61
CA GLY A 269 6.85 13.93 18.27
C GLY A 269 6.79 12.60 19.01
N ASN A 270 5.62 11.96 19.05
CA ASN A 270 5.40 10.67 19.71
C ASN A 270 5.25 9.54 18.69
N VAL A 271 5.63 8.33 19.11
CA VAL A 271 5.49 7.07 18.38
C VAL A 271 4.25 6.33 18.87
N VAL A 272 3.33 6.03 17.95
CA VAL A 272 2.11 5.25 18.18
C VAL A 272 2.30 3.85 17.57
N PRO A 273 2.38 2.78 18.38
CA PRO A 273 2.68 1.43 17.89
C PRO A 273 1.46 0.78 17.20
N ALA A 274 1.71 -0.07 16.20
CA ALA A 274 0.64 -0.71 15.42
C ALA A 274 -0.34 -1.59 16.24
N TRP A 275 0.04 -2.10 17.41
CA TRP A 275 -0.90 -2.83 18.29
C TRP A 275 -2.02 -1.90 18.79
N ALA A 276 -1.73 -0.63 19.03
CA ALA A 276 -2.74 0.35 19.46
C ALA A 276 -3.68 0.73 18.31
N VAL A 277 -3.14 0.89 17.10
CA VAL A 277 -3.94 1.03 15.87
C VAL A 277 -4.83 -0.20 15.67
N ARG A 278 -4.29 -1.41 15.89
CA ARG A 278 -5.05 -2.66 15.79
C ARG A 278 -6.22 -2.73 16.76
N LEU A 279 -6.04 -2.28 18.01
CA LEU A 279 -7.12 -2.18 18.99
C LEU A 279 -8.13 -1.08 18.65
N LEU A 280 -7.68 0.09 18.19
CA LEU A 280 -8.56 1.18 17.75
C LEU A 280 -9.46 0.76 16.59
N VAL A 281 -8.89 0.13 15.56
CA VAL A 281 -9.65 -0.36 14.39
C VAL A 281 -10.61 -1.47 14.77
N LEU A 282 -10.23 -2.40 15.66
CA LEU A 282 -11.16 -3.41 16.17
C LEU A 282 -12.31 -2.75 16.96
N GLY A 283 -12.00 -1.81 17.85
CA GLY A 283 -12.97 -1.05 18.63
C GLY A 283 -13.99 -0.31 17.75
N LEU A 284 -13.55 0.18 16.59
CA LEU A 284 -14.41 0.82 15.57
C LEU A 284 -15.24 -0.20 14.76
N ILE A 285 -14.74 -1.41 14.50
CA ILE A 285 -15.53 -2.45 13.80
C ILE A 285 -16.66 -3.00 14.70
N LEU A 286 -16.42 -3.15 16.01
CA LEU A 286 -17.36 -3.79 16.95
C LEU A 286 -18.78 -3.19 17.00
N PRO A 287 -19.01 -1.85 17.03
CA PRO A 287 -20.36 -1.27 16.99
C PRO A 287 -21.17 -1.67 15.75
N VAL A 288 -20.53 -1.66 14.58
CA VAL A 288 -21.19 -2.01 13.31
C VAL A 288 -21.42 -3.51 13.24
N LEU A 289 -20.46 -4.33 13.67
CA LEU A 289 -20.58 -5.78 13.74
C LEU A 289 -21.76 -6.21 14.65
N GLY A 290 -21.82 -5.71 15.88
CA GLY A 290 -22.88 -6.07 16.83
C GLY A 290 -24.28 -5.70 16.34
N ALA A 291 -24.43 -4.50 15.77
CA ALA A 291 -25.69 -4.07 15.19
C ALA A 291 -26.05 -4.90 13.93
N THR A 292 -25.07 -5.26 13.11
CA THR A 292 -25.23 -6.11 11.91
C THR A 292 -25.66 -7.53 12.27
N ILE A 293 -25.09 -8.14 13.33
CA ILE A 293 -25.49 -9.47 13.82
C ILE A 293 -26.97 -9.49 14.25
N ASP A 294 -27.44 -8.45 14.94
CA ASP A 294 -28.84 -8.33 15.34
C ASP A 294 -29.77 -8.02 14.14
N ALA A 295 -29.32 -7.23 13.17
CA ALA A 295 -30.01 -7.04 11.89
C ALA A 295 -30.16 -8.36 11.10
N PHE A 296 -29.08 -9.16 11.02
CA PHE A 296 -29.07 -10.51 10.45
C PHE A 296 -30.04 -11.44 11.20
N ALA A 297 -29.99 -11.45 12.54
CA ALA A 297 -30.87 -12.25 13.37
C ALA A 297 -32.35 -11.85 13.22
N ARG A 298 -32.66 -10.57 13.00
CA ARG A 298 -34.04 -10.11 12.68
C ARG A 298 -34.45 -10.39 11.24
N ALA A 299 -33.53 -10.36 10.27
CA ALA A 299 -33.79 -10.77 8.89
C ALA A 299 -34.15 -12.27 8.83
N ARG A 300 -33.34 -13.13 9.46
CA ARG A 300 -33.58 -14.57 9.55
C ARG A 300 -34.90 -14.90 10.28
N ARG A 301 -35.19 -14.25 11.42
CA ARG A 301 -36.47 -14.42 12.15
C ARG A 301 -37.71 -13.97 11.36
N ARG A 302 -37.55 -13.15 10.32
CA ARG A 302 -38.62 -12.70 9.41
C ARG A 302 -38.66 -13.49 8.08
N GLY A 303 -37.85 -14.54 7.93
CA GLY A 303 -37.82 -15.37 6.73
C GLY A 303 -37.05 -14.81 5.54
N HIS A 304 -36.30 -13.70 5.69
CA HIS A 304 -35.52 -13.14 4.58
C HIS A 304 -34.30 -14.04 4.24
N PRO A 305 -34.05 -14.38 2.97
CA PRO A 305 -33.01 -15.33 2.55
C PRO A 305 -31.60 -14.71 2.51
N VAL A 306 -31.02 -14.43 3.68
CA VAL A 306 -29.72 -13.72 3.79
C VAL A 306 -28.54 -14.49 3.17
N GLY A 307 -28.51 -15.82 3.26
CA GLY A 307 -27.43 -16.65 2.70
C GLY A 307 -27.28 -16.53 1.17
N PRO A 308 -28.35 -16.76 0.38
CA PRO A 308 -28.36 -16.46 -1.05
C PRO A 308 -27.99 -15.02 -1.41
N TRP A 309 -28.30 -14.04 -0.55
CA TRP A 309 -27.84 -12.67 -0.77
C TRP A 309 -26.33 -12.51 -0.57
N ALA A 310 -25.74 -13.09 0.46
CA ALA A 310 -24.29 -13.04 0.67
C ALA A 310 -23.53 -13.68 -0.51
N ALA A 311 -24.04 -14.79 -1.04
CA ALA A 311 -23.50 -15.42 -2.25
C ALA A 311 -23.58 -14.49 -3.47
N ARG A 312 -24.67 -13.73 -3.65
CA ARG A 312 -24.81 -12.74 -4.74
C ARG A 312 -23.90 -11.51 -4.55
N VAL A 313 -23.66 -11.09 -3.30
CA VAL A 313 -22.69 -10.02 -2.99
C VAL A 313 -21.29 -10.44 -3.43
N LEU A 314 -20.84 -11.63 -3.02
CA LEU A 314 -19.54 -12.17 -3.41
C LEU A 314 -19.44 -12.48 -4.92
N ALA A 315 -20.54 -12.92 -5.56
CA ALA A 315 -20.57 -13.18 -7.00
C ALA A 315 -20.27 -11.92 -7.85
N ALA A 316 -20.55 -10.71 -7.35
CA ALA A 316 -20.17 -9.47 -8.04
C ALA A 316 -18.67 -9.18 -8.00
N GLY A 317 -17.89 -9.90 -7.19
CA GLY A 317 -16.42 -9.86 -7.19
C GLY A 317 -15.79 -10.79 -8.22
N VAL A 318 -16.53 -11.79 -8.74
CA VAL A 318 -16.02 -12.78 -9.71
C VAL A 318 -15.47 -12.13 -10.99
N PRO A 319 -16.09 -11.09 -11.61
CA PRO A 319 -15.49 -10.40 -12.74
C PRO A 319 -14.09 -9.84 -12.44
N LEU A 320 -13.91 -9.23 -11.27
CA LEU A 320 -12.62 -8.66 -10.85
C LEU A 320 -11.59 -9.75 -10.54
N ALA A 321 -12.03 -10.84 -9.87
CA ALA A 321 -11.22 -12.02 -9.62
C ALA A 321 -10.78 -12.74 -10.91
N LEU A 322 -11.59 -12.71 -11.97
CA LEU A 322 -11.18 -13.18 -13.30
C LEU A 322 -10.05 -12.33 -13.88
N GLY A 323 -10.04 -11.01 -13.64
CA GLY A 323 -8.91 -10.14 -13.98
C GLY A 323 -7.62 -10.57 -13.28
N VAL A 324 -7.68 -10.86 -11.97
CA VAL A 324 -6.55 -11.41 -11.19
C VAL A 324 -6.11 -12.77 -11.76
N ALA A 325 -7.06 -13.65 -12.08
CA ALA A 325 -6.78 -14.97 -12.66
C ALA A 325 -6.10 -14.87 -14.05
N ILE A 326 -6.49 -13.90 -14.89
CA ILE A 326 -5.84 -13.65 -16.19
C ILE A 326 -4.39 -13.21 -16.00
N VAL A 327 -4.08 -12.35 -15.02
CA VAL A 327 -2.70 -11.95 -14.71
C VAL A 327 -1.87 -13.15 -14.23
N LEU A 328 -2.41 -13.97 -13.32
CA LEU A 328 -1.74 -15.17 -12.83
C LEU A 328 -1.55 -16.23 -13.93
N PHE A 329 -2.52 -16.37 -14.85
CA PHE A 329 -2.40 -17.21 -16.03
C PHE A 329 -1.32 -16.69 -16.99
N ALA A 330 -1.32 -15.39 -17.30
CA ALA A 330 -0.31 -14.75 -18.16
C ALA A 330 1.12 -14.87 -17.59
N LYS A 331 1.27 -14.85 -16.26
CA LYS A 331 2.52 -15.26 -15.58
C LYS A 331 2.85 -16.73 -15.86
N ALA A 332 1.91 -17.64 -15.59
CA ALA A 332 2.12 -19.09 -15.68
C ALA A 332 2.47 -19.58 -17.11
N VAL A 333 1.91 -18.96 -18.15
CA VAL A 333 2.26 -19.26 -19.56
C VAL A 333 3.45 -18.44 -20.10
N GLY A 334 4.16 -17.68 -19.25
CA GLY A 334 5.36 -16.95 -19.65
C GLY A 334 5.12 -15.75 -20.58
N LEU A 335 3.92 -15.16 -20.57
CA LEU A 335 3.64 -13.88 -21.27
C LEU A 335 4.13 -12.67 -20.46
N LEU A 336 4.26 -12.80 -19.13
CA LEU A 336 4.77 -11.77 -18.22
C LEU A 336 6.17 -12.11 -17.69
N GLN A 337 7.17 -12.21 -18.58
CA GLN A 337 8.55 -12.56 -18.19
C GLN A 337 9.28 -11.42 -17.45
N VAL A 338 8.88 -10.16 -17.67
CA VAL A 338 9.48 -8.97 -17.05
C VAL A 338 8.73 -8.61 -15.75
N ALA A 339 8.68 -9.55 -14.80
CA ALA A 339 8.11 -9.32 -13.48
C ALA A 339 9.19 -8.87 -12.48
N PRO A 340 9.29 -7.58 -12.12
CA PRO A 340 10.32 -7.09 -11.20
C PRO A 340 10.14 -7.66 -9.78
N PRO A 341 11.23 -7.88 -9.00
CA PRO A 341 11.14 -8.53 -7.69
C PRO A 341 10.47 -7.65 -6.63
N ALA A 342 10.83 -6.37 -6.51
CA ALA A 342 10.07 -5.35 -5.78
C ALA A 342 9.26 -4.46 -6.75
N ALA A 343 8.52 -3.48 -6.23
CA ALA A 343 7.71 -2.61 -7.08
C ALA A 343 8.58 -1.66 -7.92
N ALA A 344 8.14 -1.39 -9.15
CA ALA A 344 8.85 -0.54 -10.10
C ALA A 344 8.17 0.83 -10.23
N ALA A 345 8.98 1.90 -10.28
CA ALA A 345 8.51 3.28 -10.42
C ALA A 345 7.69 3.51 -11.72
N ALA A 346 6.94 4.61 -11.76
CA ALA A 346 6.04 4.92 -12.87
C ALA A 346 6.78 5.00 -14.21
N GLY A 347 6.40 4.14 -15.16
CA GLY A 347 7.03 4.05 -16.49
C GLY A 347 8.28 3.16 -16.57
N ALA A 348 8.86 2.76 -15.43
CA ALA A 348 10.11 1.98 -15.42
C ALA A 348 9.94 0.57 -16.03
N VAL A 349 8.76 -0.07 -15.88
CA VAL A 349 8.36 -1.22 -16.72
C VAL A 349 7.49 -0.71 -17.87
N PRO A 350 8.03 -0.52 -19.08
CA PRO A 350 7.30 0.09 -20.20
C PRO A 350 6.14 -0.79 -20.70
N LEU A 351 4.99 -0.16 -20.89
CA LEU A 351 3.75 -0.81 -21.35
C LEU A 351 3.83 -1.12 -22.86
N HIS A 352 4.45 -2.26 -23.18
CA HIS A 352 4.55 -2.81 -24.53
C HIS A 352 3.17 -3.20 -25.11
N THR A 353 3.11 -3.45 -26.42
CA THR A 353 1.89 -3.90 -27.15
C THR A 353 1.27 -5.17 -26.56
N SER A 354 2.08 -6.06 -25.97
CA SER A 354 1.61 -7.24 -25.21
C SER A 354 0.94 -6.86 -23.89
N GLY A 355 1.47 -5.85 -23.20
CA GLY A 355 0.89 -5.30 -21.96
C GLY A 355 -0.40 -4.53 -22.19
N THR A 356 -0.48 -3.72 -23.26
CA THR A 356 -1.74 -3.07 -23.65
C THR A 356 -2.80 -4.10 -24.04
N ALA A 357 -2.43 -5.12 -24.83
CA ALA A 357 -3.34 -6.21 -25.19
C ALA A 357 -3.83 -6.99 -23.95
N LEU A 358 -2.96 -7.26 -22.97
CA LEU A 358 -3.35 -7.90 -21.71
C LEU A 358 -4.34 -7.05 -20.90
N LEU A 359 -4.09 -5.74 -20.75
CA LEU A 359 -5.02 -4.85 -20.05
C LEU A 359 -6.38 -4.74 -20.77
N VAL A 360 -6.38 -4.70 -22.11
CA VAL A 360 -7.61 -4.72 -22.92
C VAL A 360 -8.36 -6.06 -22.77
N ALA A 361 -7.66 -7.19 -22.75
CA ALA A 361 -8.26 -8.50 -22.51
C ALA A 361 -8.87 -8.62 -21.11
N ILE A 362 -8.17 -8.14 -20.08
CA ILE A 362 -8.67 -8.07 -18.69
C ILE A 362 -9.94 -7.20 -18.63
N ALA A 363 -9.90 -5.99 -19.19
CA ALA A 363 -11.05 -5.08 -19.22
C ALA A 363 -12.24 -5.68 -19.99
N GLY A 364 -11.98 -6.36 -21.11
CA GLY A 364 -12.99 -7.06 -21.91
C GLY A 364 -13.66 -8.20 -21.16
N VAL A 365 -12.89 -9.07 -20.51
CA VAL A 365 -13.44 -10.19 -19.71
C VAL A 365 -14.22 -9.66 -18.49
N ILE A 366 -13.71 -8.64 -17.80
CA ILE A 366 -14.44 -7.96 -16.72
C ILE A 366 -15.79 -7.42 -17.22
N ALA A 367 -15.80 -6.72 -18.35
CA ALA A 367 -17.02 -6.16 -18.93
C ALA A 367 -18.03 -7.24 -19.37
N ILE A 368 -17.56 -8.31 -20.02
CA ILE A 368 -18.40 -9.45 -20.44
C ILE A 368 -18.98 -10.17 -19.20
N ALA A 369 -18.17 -10.42 -18.17
CA ALA A 369 -18.64 -11.06 -16.94
C ALA A 369 -19.68 -10.20 -16.19
N PHE A 370 -19.48 -8.87 -16.10
CA PHE A 370 -20.52 -7.97 -15.57
C PHE A 370 -21.78 -7.92 -16.44
N TRP A 371 -21.65 -7.99 -17.76
CA TRP A 371 -22.81 -8.06 -18.67
C TRP A 371 -23.61 -9.36 -18.46
N LEU A 372 -22.94 -10.50 -18.30
CA LEU A 372 -23.57 -11.79 -17.97
C LEU A 372 -24.26 -11.77 -16.60
N LEU A 373 -23.65 -11.18 -15.57
CA LEU A 373 -24.27 -11.01 -14.24
C LEU A 373 -25.47 -10.06 -14.25
N ARG A 374 -25.49 -9.07 -15.15
CA ARG A 374 -26.68 -8.23 -15.39
C ARG A 374 -27.76 -9.00 -16.13
N ARG A 375 -27.41 -9.73 -17.21
CA ARG A 375 -28.35 -10.49 -18.05
C ARG A 375 -29.03 -11.64 -17.30
N THR A 376 -28.34 -12.29 -16.38
CA THR A 376 -28.90 -13.32 -15.48
C THR A 376 -29.78 -12.74 -14.35
N GLY A 377 -29.93 -11.41 -14.27
CA GLY A 377 -30.77 -10.72 -13.29
C GLY A 377 -30.20 -10.67 -11.87
N VAL A 378 -29.04 -11.30 -11.63
CA VAL A 378 -28.38 -11.42 -10.32
C VAL A 378 -28.20 -10.06 -9.63
N LEU A 379 -27.83 -9.03 -10.40
CA LEU A 379 -27.56 -7.67 -9.92
C LEU A 379 -28.81 -6.75 -9.86
N VAL A 380 -29.95 -7.14 -10.45
CA VAL A 380 -31.04 -6.19 -10.77
C VAL A 380 -32.35 -6.51 -10.05
N LYS A 381 -32.75 -7.79 -9.98
CA LYS A 381 -34.09 -8.20 -9.48
C LYS A 381 -34.15 -8.29 -7.95
N ALA A 382 -33.43 -7.40 -7.26
CA ALA A 382 -32.67 -7.80 -6.07
C ALA A 382 -32.63 -6.81 -4.90
N SER A 383 -32.44 -5.53 -5.19
CA SER A 383 -32.00 -4.52 -4.22
C SER A 383 -33.05 -4.09 -3.18
N GLY A 384 -34.25 -4.65 -3.24
CA GLY A 384 -35.37 -4.32 -2.35
C GLY A 384 -35.68 -5.31 -1.22
N ASP A 385 -35.02 -6.47 -1.17
CA ASP A 385 -35.17 -7.39 -0.05
C ASP A 385 -34.38 -6.86 1.16
N PRO A 386 -34.99 -6.64 2.35
CA PRO A 386 -34.26 -6.32 3.58
C PRO A 386 -33.16 -7.34 3.94
N GLY A 387 -33.26 -8.58 3.45
CA GLY A 387 -32.18 -9.57 3.54
C GLY A 387 -30.91 -9.20 2.76
N ALA A 388 -31.01 -8.42 1.68
CA ALA A 388 -29.85 -8.00 0.87
C ALA A 388 -28.98 -6.98 1.60
N ALA A 389 -29.59 -6.00 2.29
CA ALA A 389 -28.86 -5.05 3.12
C ALA A 389 -28.14 -5.72 4.30
N ALA A 390 -28.82 -6.68 4.97
CA ALA A 390 -28.22 -7.47 6.04
C ALA A 390 -27.06 -8.36 5.53
N ALA A 391 -27.17 -8.92 4.34
CA ALA A 391 -26.12 -9.72 3.70
C ALA A 391 -24.89 -8.88 3.33
N LEU A 392 -25.09 -7.70 2.74
CA LEU A 392 -24.00 -6.81 2.39
C LEU A 392 -23.22 -6.35 3.63
N LEU A 393 -23.93 -5.96 4.70
CA LEU A 393 -23.27 -5.54 5.94
C LEU A 393 -22.50 -6.69 6.62
N ILE A 394 -23.03 -7.92 6.67
CA ILE A 394 -22.30 -9.04 7.29
C ILE A 394 -21.08 -9.47 6.46
N VAL A 395 -21.16 -9.41 5.13
CA VAL A 395 -20.00 -9.65 4.24
C VAL A 395 -18.94 -8.57 4.44
N MET A 396 -19.32 -7.28 4.51
CA MET A 396 -18.38 -6.20 4.80
C MET A 396 -17.73 -6.32 6.18
N CYS A 397 -18.48 -6.69 7.22
CA CYS A 397 -17.94 -6.90 8.56
C CYS A 397 -16.95 -8.09 8.59
N ALA A 398 -17.30 -9.21 7.96
CA ALA A 398 -16.42 -10.37 7.86
C ALA A 398 -15.14 -10.06 7.07
N LEU A 399 -15.26 -9.33 5.96
CA LEU A 399 -14.12 -8.90 5.14
C LEU A 399 -13.20 -7.92 5.89
N ALA A 400 -13.77 -6.92 6.56
CA ALA A 400 -12.97 -5.98 7.37
C ALA A 400 -12.27 -6.67 8.54
N LEU A 401 -12.88 -7.70 9.15
CA LEU A 401 -12.23 -8.54 10.16
C LEU A 401 -11.11 -9.42 9.56
N ALA A 402 -11.31 -10.01 8.38
CA ALA A 402 -10.29 -10.80 7.70
C ALA A 402 -9.06 -9.94 7.36
N ILE A 403 -9.28 -8.78 6.73
CA ILE A 403 -8.23 -7.80 6.45
C ILE A 403 -7.60 -7.29 7.76
N TRP A 404 -8.35 -7.10 8.84
CA TRP A 404 -7.80 -6.70 10.14
C TRP A 404 -6.88 -7.77 10.77
N VAL A 405 -7.09 -9.05 10.47
CA VAL A 405 -6.20 -10.12 10.94
C VAL A 405 -4.78 -9.93 10.38
N THR A 406 -4.68 -9.61 9.08
CA THR A 406 -3.42 -9.47 8.34
C THR A 406 -2.84 -8.05 8.41
N ASN A 407 -3.66 -7.02 8.22
CA ASN A 407 -3.27 -5.61 8.23
C ASN A 407 -4.39 -4.68 8.81
N PRO A 408 -4.24 -4.16 10.05
CA PRO A 408 -5.23 -3.28 10.66
C PRO A 408 -5.33 -1.90 9.97
N PHE A 409 -4.27 -1.41 9.33
CA PHE A 409 -4.29 -0.13 8.60
C PHE A 409 -5.09 -0.26 7.31
N ALA A 410 -4.98 -1.40 6.61
CA ALA A 410 -5.82 -1.71 5.46
C ALA A 410 -7.30 -1.81 5.84
N ALA A 411 -7.61 -2.47 6.97
CA ALA A 411 -8.97 -2.56 7.50
C ALA A 411 -9.55 -1.19 7.91
N ALA A 412 -8.71 -0.27 8.40
CA ALA A 412 -9.13 1.09 8.76
C ALA A 412 -9.72 1.87 7.56
N LEU A 413 -9.29 1.59 6.33
CA LEU A 413 -9.86 2.18 5.11
C LEU A 413 -11.35 1.84 4.94
N LEU A 414 -11.79 0.68 5.42
CA LEU A 414 -13.17 0.21 5.35
C LEU A 414 -14.05 0.70 6.51
N VAL A 415 -13.45 1.25 7.58
CA VAL A 415 -14.18 1.70 8.77
C VAL A 415 -15.21 2.80 8.46
N PRO A 416 -14.91 3.84 7.66
CA PRO A 416 -15.91 4.83 7.24
C PRO A 416 -17.03 4.22 6.38
N ALA A 417 -16.71 3.29 5.46
CA ALA A 417 -17.72 2.56 4.70
C ALA A 417 -18.67 1.77 5.60
N LEU A 418 -18.13 1.01 6.57
CA LEU A 418 -18.91 0.27 7.57
C LEU A 418 -19.89 1.17 8.33
N HIS A 419 -19.41 2.31 8.86
CA HIS A 419 -20.24 3.22 9.65
C HIS A 419 -21.29 3.95 8.83
N LEU A 420 -20.91 4.48 7.66
CA LEU A 420 -21.79 5.33 6.85
C LEU A 420 -22.79 4.49 6.05
N TRP A 421 -22.36 3.38 5.44
CA TRP A 421 -23.25 2.57 4.62
C TRP A 421 -24.29 1.80 5.45
N MET A 422 -24.00 1.50 6.72
CA MET A 422 -24.99 0.98 7.67
C MET A 422 -26.24 1.87 7.79
N TRP A 423 -26.14 3.18 7.56
CA TRP A 423 -27.31 4.08 7.54
C TRP A 423 -27.90 4.28 6.13
N VAL A 424 -27.08 4.20 5.08
CA VAL A 424 -27.48 4.32 3.67
C VAL A 424 -28.31 3.13 3.18
N LEU A 425 -27.92 1.91 3.56
CA LEU A 425 -28.48 0.66 3.03
C LEU A 425 -29.83 0.26 3.64
N MET A 426 -30.35 1.06 4.59
CA MET A 426 -31.48 0.67 5.42
C MET A 426 -32.79 1.30 4.92
N PRO A 427 -33.82 0.51 4.57
CA PRO A 427 -35.10 1.06 4.07
C PRO A 427 -35.90 1.92 5.06
N GLN A 428 -35.44 2.03 6.32
CA GLN A 428 -36.16 2.69 7.42
C GLN A 428 -35.60 4.08 7.78
N THR A 429 -34.42 4.44 7.24
CA THR A 429 -33.84 5.78 7.40
C THR A 429 -34.38 6.71 6.31
N ARG A 430 -35.39 7.52 6.67
CA ARG A 430 -35.83 8.67 5.85
C ARG A 430 -34.64 9.62 5.69
N MET A 431 -34.09 9.69 4.48
CA MET A 431 -32.92 10.50 4.13
C MET A 431 -33.12 11.08 2.73
N HIS A 432 -32.78 12.36 2.55
CA HIS A 432 -32.80 12.99 1.24
C HIS A 432 -31.84 12.27 0.27
N PRO A 433 -32.19 12.01 -1.01
CA PRO A 433 -31.34 11.25 -1.93
C PRO A 433 -29.92 11.79 -2.07
N ALA A 434 -29.74 13.11 -2.07
CA ALA A 434 -28.42 13.74 -2.11
C ALA A 434 -27.57 13.37 -0.88
N LEU A 435 -28.14 13.43 0.34
CA LEU A 435 -27.45 13.04 1.57
C LEU A 435 -27.09 11.54 1.55
N ARG A 436 -28.01 10.69 1.08
CA ARG A 436 -27.74 9.24 0.92
C ARG A 436 -26.57 8.99 -0.04
N GLY A 437 -26.49 9.76 -1.13
CA GLY A 437 -25.35 9.76 -2.06
C GLY A 437 -24.04 10.23 -1.43
N THR A 438 -24.05 11.38 -0.75
CA THR A 438 -22.87 11.94 -0.07
C THR A 438 -22.31 10.99 1.00
N LEU A 439 -23.16 10.39 1.83
CA LEU A 439 -22.75 9.41 2.84
C LEU A 439 -22.17 8.14 2.20
N PHE A 440 -22.68 7.73 1.03
CA PHE A 440 -22.11 6.60 0.30
C PHE A 440 -20.72 6.91 -0.25
N VAL A 441 -20.55 8.05 -0.93
CA VAL A 441 -19.27 8.52 -1.49
C VAL A 441 -18.23 8.77 -0.38
N ALA A 442 -18.64 9.35 0.75
CA ALA A 442 -17.76 9.54 1.90
C ALA A 442 -17.23 8.21 2.48
N GLY A 443 -18.00 7.12 2.37
CA GLY A 443 -17.51 5.77 2.70
C GLY A 443 -16.46 5.23 1.71
N LEU A 444 -16.49 5.64 0.45
CA LEU A 444 -15.44 5.33 -0.54
C LEU A 444 -14.21 6.24 -0.45
N ALA A 445 -14.30 7.38 0.26
CA ALA A 445 -13.24 8.37 0.26
C ALA A 445 -11.86 7.83 0.73
N PRO A 446 -11.73 7.04 1.81
CA PRO A 446 -10.41 6.56 2.26
C PRO A 446 -9.64 5.73 1.21
N PRO A 447 -10.19 4.63 0.63
CA PRO A 447 -9.46 3.88 -0.39
C PRO A 447 -9.26 4.67 -1.70
N LEU A 448 -10.19 5.55 -2.09
CA LEU A 448 -10.00 6.40 -3.27
C LEU A 448 -8.89 7.45 -3.07
N LEU A 449 -8.79 8.03 -1.88
CA LEU A 449 -7.71 8.95 -1.51
C LEU A 449 -6.36 8.24 -1.42
N LEU A 450 -6.32 6.98 -0.96
CA LEU A 450 -5.09 6.17 -0.96
C LEU A 450 -4.60 5.87 -2.38
N LEU A 451 -5.51 5.50 -3.29
CA LEU A 451 -5.17 5.29 -4.71
C LEU A 451 -4.68 6.60 -5.35
N ALA A 452 -5.37 7.71 -5.11
CA ALA A 452 -4.96 9.03 -5.58
C ALA A 452 -3.59 9.46 -5.02
N TYR A 453 -3.32 9.18 -3.73
CA TYR A 453 -2.02 9.44 -3.09
C TYR A 453 -0.89 8.71 -3.83
N PHE A 454 -0.98 7.39 -4.01
CA PHE A 454 0.07 6.64 -4.71
C PHE A 454 0.24 7.10 -6.18
N MET A 455 -0.85 7.41 -6.88
CA MET A 455 -0.77 7.94 -8.24
C MET A 455 -0.07 9.30 -8.31
N ILE A 456 -0.38 10.24 -7.40
CA ILE A 456 0.23 11.58 -7.37
C ILE A 456 1.69 11.52 -6.91
N THR A 457 1.96 10.85 -5.79
CA THR A 457 3.30 10.77 -5.18
C THR A 457 4.29 10.06 -6.08
N LEU A 458 3.90 8.92 -6.68
CA LEU A 458 4.79 8.10 -7.50
C LEU A 458 4.70 8.40 -9.00
N GLY A 459 3.79 9.29 -9.42
CA GLY A 459 3.68 9.78 -10.80
C GLY A 459 2.95 8.87 -11.78
N TYR A 460 2.12 7.93 -11.31
CA TYR A 460 1.33 7.06 -12.19
C TYR A 460 0.10 7.78 -12.77
N ASN A 461 -0.23 7.48 -14.02
CA ASN A 461 -1.56 7.71 -14.60
C ASN A 461 -2.44 6.46 -14.39
N PRO A 462 -3.77 6.50 -14.61
CA PRO A 462 -4.65 5.35 -14.34
C PRO A 462 -4.23 4.05 -15.04
N ILE A 463 -3.67 4.15 -16.25
CA ILE A 463 -3.26 2.99 -17.06
C ILE A 463 -1.93 2.42 -16.54
N THR A 464 -0.94 3.28 -16.26
CA THR A 464 0.35 2.82 -15.70
C THR A 464 0.22 2.35 -14.25
N PHE A 465 -0.75 2.86 -13.49
CA PHE A 465 -1.10 2.34 -12.17
C PHE A 465 -1.74 0.94 -12.26
N ALA A 466 -2.72 0.75 -13.16
CA ALA A 466 -3.33 -0.56 -13.39
C ALA A 466 -2.32 -1.60 -13.92
N TRP A 467 -1.38 -1.17 -14.78
CA TRP A 467 -0.25 -1.99 -15.21
C TRP A 467 0.66 -2.37 -14.03
N SER A 468 1.06 -1.41 -13.19
CA SER A 468 1.88 -1.66 -12.01
C SER A 468 1.21 -2.68 -11.07
N GLY A 469 -0.09 -2.53 -10.78
CA GLY A 469 -0.86 -3.48 -9.99
C GLY A 469 -0.92 -4.90 -10.59
N ALA A 470 -1.05 -5.02 -11.91
CA ALA A 470 -0.93 -6.31 -12.59
C ALA A 470 0.48 -6.91 -12.44
N MET A 471 1.53 -6.08 -12.58
CA MET A 471 2.91 -6.53 -12.39
C MET A 471 3.21 -6.95 -10.95
N MET A 472 2.61 -6.31 -9.94
CA MET A 472 2.73 -6.70 -8.53
C MET A 472 2.02 -8.04 -8.22
N ILE A 473 0.89 -8.33 -8.86
CA ILE A 473 0.22 -9.64 -8.77
C ILE A 473 1.06 -10.71 -9.49
N ALA A 474 1.67 -10.36 -10.63
CA ALA A 474 2.55 -11.25 -11.38
C ALA A 474 3.87 -11.54 -10.64
N SER A 475 4.50 -10.57 -9.98
CA SER A 475 5.69 -10.81 -9.15
C SER A 475 5.35 -11.56 -7.86
N GLY A 476 4.14 -11.35 -7.32
CA GLY A 476 3.66 -11.95 -6.07
C GLY A 476 3.73 -11.02 -4.85
N GLN A 477 4.09 -9.74 -5.07
CA GLN A 477 4.06 -8.68 -4.05
C GLN A 477 2.64 -8.44 -3.53
N ILE A 478 1.64 -8.49 -4.42
CA ILE A 478 0.23 -8.62 -4.02
C ILE A 478 -0.10 -10.11 -4.06
N SER A 479 -0.37 -10.70 -2.89
CA SER A 479 -0.79 -12.09 -2.83
C SER A 479 -2.19 -12.27 -3.46
N PRO A 480 -2.51 -13.44 -4.05
CA PRO A 480 -3.85 -13.70 -4.58
C PRO A 480 -4.96 -13.53 -3.53
N LEU A 481 -4.67 -13.78 -2.25
CA LEU A 481 -5.61 -13.53 -1.15
C LEU A 481 -5.94 -12.03 -1.02
N VAL A 482 -4.92 -11.17 -0.93
CA VAL A 482 -5.12 -9.70 -0.81
C VAL A 482 -5.82 -9.16 -2.06
N ALA A 483 -5.49 -9.66 -3.25
CA ALA A 483 -6.18 -9.29 -4.48
C ALA A 483 -7.68 -9.67 -4.43
N LEU A 484 -8.02 -10.86 -3.92
CA LEU A 484 -9.40 -11.32 -3.76
C LEU A 484 -10.16 -10.56 -2.66
N GLU A 485 -9.51 -10.20 -1.56
CA GLU A 485 -10.07 -9.34 -0.49
C GLU A 485 -10.51 -7.98 -1.06
N TRP A 486 -9.66 -7.31 -1.84
CA TRP A 486 -10.01 -6.04 -2.49
C TRP A 486 -11.02 -6.21 -3.62
N CYS A 487 -11.05 -7.34 -4.33
CA CYS A 487 -12.14 -7.67 -5.26
C CYS A 487 -13.49 -7.80 -4.51
N ALA A 488 -13.51 -8.41 -3.32
CA ALA A 488 -14.69 -8.51 -2.48
C ALA A 488 -15.12 -7.14 -1.91
N ALA A 489 -14.19 -6.26 -1.56
CA ALA A 489 -14.48 -4.89 -1.12
C ALA A 489 -15.13 -4.08 -2.26
N ALA A 490 -14.60 -4.17 -3.47
CA ALA A 490 -15.19 -3.56 -4.66
C ALA A 490 -16.57 -4.16 -5.01
N ALA A 491 -16.76 -5.47 -4.84
CA ALA A 491 -18.07 -6.11 -4.99
C ALA A 491 -19.11 -5.56 -3.99
N CYS A 492 -18.70 -5.35 -2.74
CA CYS A 492 -19.54 -4.71 -1.72
C CYS A 492 -19.92 -3.27 -2.10
N ALA A 493 -18.97 -2.49 -2.63
CA ALA A 493 -19.25 -1.14 -3.14
C ALA A 493 -20.26 -1.14 -4.30
N LEU A 494 -20.10 -2.04 -5.28
CA LEU A 494 -21.00 -2.16 -6.43
C LEU A 494 -22.43 -2.55 -6.01
N TRP A 495 -22.56 -3.47 -5.05
CA TRP A 495 -23.85 -3.81 -4.45
C TRP A 495 -24.44 -2.68 -3.61
N GLY A 496 -23.59 -1.93 -2.90
CA GLY A 496 -24.00 -0.74 -2.16
C GLY A 496 -24.61 0.33 -3.07
N VAL A 497 -24.00 0.59 -4.23
CA VAL A 497 -24.57 1.47 -5.26
C VAL A 497 -25.92 0.93 -5.76
N ALA A 498 -26.03 -0.37 -6.05
CA ALA A 498 -27.27 -0.96 -6.56
C ALA A 498 -28.44 -0.88 -5.56
N ILE A 499 -28.17 -1.10 -4.27
CA ILE A 499 -29.16 -0.99 -3.19
C ILE A 499 -29.52 0.50 -2.95
N ALA A 500 -28.52 1.38 -2.85
CA ALA A 500 -28.75 2.80 -2.65
C ALA A 500 -29.56 3.43 -3.80
N ALA A 501 -29.19 3.16 -5.06
CA ALA A 501 -29.88 3.68 -6.23
C ALA A 501 -31.31 3.14 -6.38
N TRP A 502 -31.57 1.89 -6.02
CA TRP A 502 -32.93 1.34 -5.97
C TRP A 502 -33.77 2.01 -4.87
N SER A 503 -33.20 2.15 -3.66
CA SER A 503 -33.88 2.78 -2.51
C SER A 503 -34.21 4.26 -2.70
N ALA A 504 -33.57 4.92 -3.68
CA ALA A 504 -33.82 6.31 -4.07
C ALA A 504 -34.82 6.43 -5.24
N ARG A 505 -35.16 5.32 -5.92
CA ARG A 505 -36.14 5.26 -7.01
C ARG A 505 -37.52 4.80 -6.57
N GLN A 506 -37.66 4.29 -5.34
CA GLN A 506 -38.98 4.03 -4.77
C GLN A 506 -39.61 5.36 -4.35
N GLU A 507 -40.67 5.77 -5.04
CA GLU A 507 -41.55 6.81 -4.52
C GLU A 507 -42.11 6.35 -3.17
N HIS A 508 -41.87 7.15 -2.14
CA HIS A 508 -42.53 6.94 -0.86
C HIS A 508 -44.01 7.30 -1.04
N PRO A 509 -44.96 6.40 -0.70
CA PRO A 509 -46.37 6.77 -0.65
C PRO A 509 -46.52 8.02 0.21
N GLN A 510 -47.22 9.03 -0.31
CA GLN A 510 -47.56 10.19 0.50
C GLN A 510 -48.24 9.71 1.78
N GLU A 511 -47.88 10.31 2.92
CA GLU A 511 -48.64 10.12 4.14
C GLU A 511 -50.02 10.72 3.91
N VAL A 512 -50.98 9.87 3.53
CA VAL A 512 -52.39 10.23 3.53
C VAL A 512 -52.68 10.77 4.93
N PRO A 513 -53.03 12.06 5.08
CA PRO A 513 -53.20 12.65 6.39
C PRO A 513 -54.27 11.85 7.12
N VAL A 514 -54.02 11.51 8.39
CA VAL A 514 -54.94 10.73 9.21
C VAL A 514 -56.12 11.63 9.61
N THR A 515 -57.02 11.84 8.66
CA THR A 515 -58.20 12.72 8.76
C THR A 515 -59.21 12.24 9.78
N VAL A 516 -59.19 10.96 10.13
CA VAL A 516 -59.99 10.38 11.21
C VAL A 516 -59.07 9.61 12.16
N ARG A 517 -58.83 10.18 13.36
CA ARG A 517 -58.55 9.34 14.54
C ARG A 517 -59.90 8.82 15.03
N GLY A 518 -60.04 7.49 15.12
CA GLY A 518 -61.16 6.89 15.85
C GLY A 518 -61.11 7.28 17.34
N PRO A 519 -62.20 7.08 18.08
CA PRO A 519 -62.19 7.26 19.54
C PRO A 519 -61.11 6.37 20.17
N VAL A 520 -60.59 6.76 21.35
CA VAL A 520 -59.41 6.14 21.99
C VAL A 520 -59.59 4.63 22.26
N THR A 521 -60.83 4.15 22.31
CA THR A 521 -61.21 2.73 22.46
C THR A 521 -61.27 1.94 21.14
N TYR A 522 -61.07 2.56 19.98
CA TYR A 522 -61.22 1.91 18.67
C TYR A 522 -60.00 1.03 18.31
N ALA A 523 -60.06 -0.23 18.74
CA ALA A 523 -59.18 -1.28 18.26
C ALA A 523 -59.44 -1.54 16.76
N GLY A 524 -58.53 -1.07 15.90
CA GLY A 524 -58.65 -1.19 14.45
C GLY A 524 -58.72 -2.65 13.94
N PRO A 525 -59.27 -2.90 12.73
CA PRO A 525 -59.44 -4.26 12.21
C PRO A 525 -58.12 -5.04 12.18
N GLY A 526 -58.06 -6.14 12.94
CA GLY A 526 -56.85 -6.95 13.13
C GLY A 526 -56.11 -6.73 14.45
N SER A 527 -56.56 -5.82 15.33
CA SER A 527 -55.97 -5.59 16.67
C SER A 527 -56.16 -6.77 17.66
N LEU A 528 -57.01 -7.75 17.34
CA LEU A 528 -57.06 -9.05 18.00
C LEU A 528 -56.58 -10.10 16.99
N GLY A 529 -55.44 -10.73 17.28
CA GLY A 529 -54.83 -11.68 16.35
C GLY A 529 -55.57 -13.01 16.34
N GLY A 530 -56.24 -13.36 15.23
CA GLY A 530 -56.84 -14.71 15.14
C GLY A 530 -57.96 -14.98 14.14
N THR A 531 -58.34 -14.10 13.21
CA THR A 531 -59.27 -14.46 12.13
C THR A 531 -58.77 -14.02 10.76
N LYS A 532 -58.79 -14.94 9.78
CA LYS A 532 -58.69 -14.59 8.36
C LYS A 532 -60.01 -13.93 7.92
N SER A 533 -59.94 -12.85 7.15
CA SER A 533 -61.14 -12.23 6.58
C SER A 533 -61.89 -13.22 5.69
N ALA A 534 -63.15 -13.51 6.01
CA ALA A 534 -63.99 -14.49 5.33
C ALA A 534 -64.78 -13.88 4.15
N LEU A 535 -64.13 -13.02 3.36
CA LEU A 535 -64.71 -12.44 2.14
C LEU A 535 -63.81 -12.69 0.94
N ARG A 536 -64.13 -13.74 0.18
CA ARG A 536 -63.85 -13.84 -1.26
C ARG A 536 -65.02 -13.19 -2.01
N ARG A 537 -64.75 -12.10 -2.71
CA ARG A 537 -65.40 -11.72 -3.98
C ARG A 537 -64.31 -11.14 -4.88
#